data_AF-A0A921NDZ0-F1
#
_entry.id   AF-A0A921NDZ0-F1
#
_cell.length_a   1.000
_cell.length_b   1.000
_cell.length_c   1.000
_cell.angle_alpha   90.00
_cell.angle_beta   90.00
_cell.angle_gamma   90.00
#
_symmetry.space_group_name_H-M   'P 1'
#
loop_
_entity.id
_entity.type
_entity.pdbx_description
1 polymer ?
#
loop_
_entity_poly.entity_id
_entity_poly.type
_entity_poly.pdbx_seq_one_letter_code
_entity_poly.pdbx_strand_id
1 'polypeptide(L)' 'MNFNTNEKINQVSENTLVIGIDIAKHKHFACAVDDRGR' A
#
# COMPACT_ATOMS: atom_id res chain seq x y z
N MET A 1 22.36 -1.90 3.39
CA MET A 1 20.94 -2.23 3.16
C MET A 1 20.17 -0.93 3.30
N ASN A 2 19.65 -0.36 2.20
CA ASN A 2 18.90 0.90 2.25
C ASN A 2 17.47 0.60 2.72
N PHE A 3 17.19 0.79 4.01
CA PHE A 3 15.87 0.60 4.60
C PHE A 3 14.98 1.82 4.35
N ASN A 4 14.61 2.06 3.09
CA ASN A 4 13.70 3.14 2.67
C ASN A 4 12.20 2.78 2.86
N THR A 5 11.90 1.57 3.35
CA THR A 5 10.53 1.12 3.61
C THR A 5 9.85 1.98 4.68
N ASN A 6 10.55 2.28 5.78
CA ASN A 6 9.98 3.08 6.87
C ASN A 6 9.76 4.54 6.47
N GLU A 7 10.65 5.11 5.66
CA GLU A 7 10.49 6.47 5.13
C GLU A 7 9.24 6.60 4.24
N LYS A 8 8.91 5.57 3.46
CA LYS A 8 7.71 5.55 2.61
C LYS A 8 6.43 5.31 3.39
N ILE A 9 6.46 4.45 4.40
CA ILE A 9 5.29 4.18 5.28
C ILE A 9 4.89 5.43 6.06
N ASN A 10 5.88 6.20 6.55
CA ASN A 10 5.62 7.43 7.30
C ASN A 10 5.00 8.57 6.47
N GLN A 11 4.83 8.41 5.16
CA GLN A 11 4.16 9.38 4.28
C GLN A 11 2.64 9.13 4.16
N VAL A 12 2.15 8.00 4.68
CA VAL A 12 0.71 7.71 4.72
C VAL A 12 0.07 8.49 5.86
N SER A 13 -1.06 9.12 5.58
CA SER A 13 -1.86 9.88 6.54
C SER A 13 -3.33 9.46 6.46
N GLU A 14 -4.17 9.95 7.37
CA GLU A 14 -5.62 9.69 7.36
C GLU A 14 -6.32 10.12 6.04
N ASN A 15 -5.69 11.01 5.26
CA ASN A 15 -6.20 11.49 3.98
C ASN A 15 -5.62 10.72 2.77
N THR A 16 -4.82 9.67 3.02
CA THR A 16 -4.16 8.88 1.99
C THR A 16 -5.01 7.65 1.67
N LEU A 17 -5.35 7.44 0.40
CA LEU A 17 -5.91 6.18 -0.08
C LEU A 17 -4.77 5.19 -0.34
N VAL A 18 -4.78 4.05 0.33
CA VAL A 18 -3.82 2.98 0.11
C VAL A 18 -4.45 1.93 -0.82
N ILE A 19 -3.71 1.47 -1.82
CA ILE A 19 -4.18 0.42 -2.72
C ILE A 19 -3.17 -0.74 -2.70
N GLY A 20 -3.59 -1.87 -2.15
CA GLY A 20 -2.86 -3.12 -2.26
C GLY A 20 -3.15 -3.77 -3.61
N ILE A 21 -2.13 -4.04 -4.41
CA ILE A 21 -2.27 -4.68 -5.72
C ILE A 21 -1.59 -6.04 -5.68
N ASP A 22 -2.36 -7.10 -5.87
CA ASP A 22 -1.86 -8.45 -6.12
C ASP A 22 -1.76 -8.69 -7.62
N ILE A 23 -0.52 -8.81 -8.11
CA ILE A 23 -0.22 -8.96 -9.53
C ILE A 23 0.06 -10.44 -9.85
N ALA A 24 -0.99 -11.19 -10.17
CA ALA A 24 -0.86 -12.58 -10.63
C ALA A 24 -0.86 -12.71 -12.17
N LYS A 25 -0.43 -13.85 -12.70
CA LYS A 25 -0.20 -14.08 -14.15
C LYS A 25 -1.42 -13.87 -15.06
N HIS A 26 -2.62 -14.13 -14.56
CA HIS A 26 -3.85 -14.15 -15.37
C HIS A 26 -4.94 -13.22 -14.86
N LYS A 27 -4.95 -12.92 -13.56
CA LYS A 27 -5.92 -12.03 -12.94
C LYS A 27 -5.24 -11.24 -11.85
N HIS A 28 -5.31 -9.94 -11.96
CA HIS A 28 -4.82 -9.03 -10.93
C HIS A 28 -5.98 -8.65 -10.01
N PHE A 29 -5.66 -8.44 -8.74
CA PHE A 29 -6.61 -7.96 -7.74
C PHE A 29 -6.10 -6.65 -7.15
N ALA A 30 -7.02 -5.74 -6.87
CA ALA A 30 -6.74 -4.50 -6.17
C ALA A 30 -7.72 -4.35 -5.00
N CYS A 31 -7.21 -3.96 -3.84
CA CYS A 31 -8.00 -3.67 -2.66
C CYS A 31 -7.67 -2.25 -2.19
N ALA A 32 -8.69 -1.41 -2.11
CA ALA A 32 -8.58 -0.09 -1.49
C ALA A 32 -8.71 -0.26 0.02
N VAL A 33 -7.76 0.28 0.76
CA VAL A 33 -7.76 0.28 2.22
C VAL A 33 -7.38 1.67 2.73
N ASP A 34 -7.79 1.97 3.96
CA ASP A 34 -7.36 3.19 4.65
C ASP A 34 -5.95 3.05 5.26
N ASP A 35 -5.48 4.11 5.91
CA ASP A 35 -4.18 4.18 6.59
C ASP A 35 -4.02 3.16 7.74
N ARG A 36 -5.13 2.57 8.22
CA ARG A 36 -5.16 1.52 9.23
C ARG A 36 -5.33 0.13 8.63
N GLY A 37 -5.38 0.02 7.31
CA GLY A 37 -5.51 -1.25 6.59
C GLY A 37 -6.93 -1.85 6.61
N ARG A 38 -7.95 -1.03 6.83
CA ARG A 38 -9.37 -1.44 6.79
C ARG A 38 -9.97 -1.34 5.40
#